data_AF-A0A210W827-F1
#
_entry.id   AF-A0A210W827-F1
#
_cell.length_a   1.000
_cell.length_b   1.000
_cell.length_c   1.000
_cell.angle_alpha   90.00
_cell.angle_beta   90.00
_cell.angle_gamma   90.00
#
_symmetry.space_group_name_H-M   'P 1'
#
loop_
_entity.id
_entity.type
_entity.pdbx_description
1 polymer ?
#
loop_
_entity_poly.entity_id
_entity_poly.type
_entity_poly.pdbx_seq_one_letter_code
_entity_poly.pdbx_strand_id
1 'polypeptide(L)' 'MKPASPPMLRATRLLDWGRERIRYKHYSLRIEQAYVQWVRMFVKWHGLRHPRDMGQMEIRGFLVIMAE' A
#
# COMPACT_ATOMS: atom_id res chain seq x y z
N MET A 1 -17.24 -16.39 18.85
CA MET A 1 -17.60 -15.26 17.95
C MET A 1 -16.65 -15.26 16.77
N LYS A 2 -17.15 -15.42 15.53
CA LYS A 2 -16.32 -15.21 14.32
C LYS A 2 -15.90 -13.73 14.30
N PRO A 3 -14.64 -13.38 14.04
CA PRO A 3 -14.28 -11.98 13.86
C PRO A 3 -15.15 -11.46 12.70
N ALA A 4 -15.85 -10.36 12.92
CA ALA A 4 -16.64 -9.70 11.90
C ALA A 4 -15.74 -9.50 10.68
N SER A 5 -16.18 -10.00 9.52
CA SER A 5 -15.51 -9.74 8.25
C SER A 5 -15.25 -8.24 8.16
N PRO A 6 -14.01 -7.78 7.88
CA PRO A 6 -13.75 -6.36 7.77
C PRO A 6 -14.72 -5.76 6.75
N PRO A 7 -15.24 -4.54 6.98
CA PRO A 7 -16.17 -3.91 6.05
C PRO A 7 -15.58 -4.02 4.64
N MET A 8 -16.35 -4.55 3.70
CA MET A 8 -15.90 -4.79 2.33
C MET A 8 -15.37 -3.47 1.76
N LEU A 9 -14.05 -3.33 1.73
CA LEU A 9 -13.32 -2.22 1.15
C LEU A 9 -13.77 -2.13 -0.31
N ARG A 10 -14.55 -1.10 -0.65
CA ARG A 10 -15.25 -0.99 -1.94
C ARG A 10 -14.34 -0.48 -3.05
N ALA A 11 -13.16 0.02 -2.69
CA ALA A 11 -12.20 0.55 -3.63
C ALA A 11 -11.66 -0.52 -4.60
N THR A 12 -11.85 -0.28 -5.90
CA THR A 12 -11.37 -1.14 -6.99
C THR A 12 -9.91 -0.87 -7.36
N ARG A 13 -9.37 0.31 -7.02
CA ARG A 13 -8.01 0.74 -7.35
C ARG A 13 -7.08 0.51 -6.17
N LEU A 14 -5.84 0.11 -6.45
CA LEU A 14 -4.81 -0.21 -5.45
C LEU A 14 -4.63 0.89 -4.38
N LEU A 15 -4.49 2.15 -4.81
CA LEU A 15 -4.25 3.27 -3.90
C LEU A 15 -5.47 3.59 -3.04
N ASP A 16 -6.66 3.47 -3.61
CA ASP A 16 -7.92 3.71 -2.89
C ASP A 16 -8.13 2.63 -1.83
N TRP A 17 -7.81 1.37 -2.15
CA TRP A 17 -7.81 0.27 -1.19
C TRP A 17 -6.83 0.51 -0.03
N GLY A 18 -5.63 1.02 -0.34
CA GLY A 18 -4.65 1.43 0.66
C GLY A 18 -5.17 2.53 1.59
N ARG A 19 -5.79 3.59 1.02
CA ARG A 19 -6.37 4.70 1.80
C ARG A 19 -7.47 4.23 2.73
N GLU A 20 -8.43 3.44 2.23
CA GLU A 20 -9.52 2.90 3.06
C GLU A 20 -8.97 2.08 4.24
N ARG A 21 -7.93 1.27 4.01
CA ARG A 21 -7.33 0.44 5.07
C ARG A 21 -6.55 1.26 6.09
N ILE A 22 -5.90 2.34 5.68
CA ILE A 22 -5.20 3.25 6.59
C ILE A 22 -6.19 4.05 7.44
N ARG A 23 -7.29 4.54 6.82
CA ARG A 23 -8.38 5.23 7.53
C ARG A 23 -9.10 4.32 8.50
N TYR A 24 -9.34 3.07 8.12
CA TYR A 24 -9.91 2.05 9.02
C TYR A 24 -9.04 1.79 10.24
N LYS A 25 -7.71 1.89 10.10
CA LYS A 25 -6.77 1.80 11.22
C LYS A 25 -6.64 3.10 12.04
N HIS A 26 -7.46 4.12 11.74
CA HIS A 26 -7.45 5.42 12.40
C HIS A 26 -6.10 6.14 12.40
N TYR A 27 -5.27 5.87 11.38
CA TYR A 27 -4.04 6.63 11.20
C TYR A 27 -4.33 8.06 10.74
N SER A 28 -3.39 8.96 11.00
CA SER A 28 -3.50 10.35 10.56
C SER A 28 -3.43 10.46 9.04
N LEU A 29 -4.02 11.53 8.51
CA LEU A 29 -3.99 11.85 7.08
C LEU A 29 -2.54 11.98 6.56
N ARG A 30 -1.60 12.43 7.41
CA ARG A 30 -0.17 12.50 7.08
C ARG A 30 0.42 11.13 6.78
N ILE A 31 0.06 10.11 7.57
CA ILE A 31 0.50 8.73 7.32
C ILE A 31 -0.14 8.18 6.04
N GLU A 32 -1.43 8.44 5.82
CA GLU A 32 -2.10 8.07 4.57
C GLU A 32 -1.36 8.60 3.35
N GLN A 33 -1.01 9.89 3.34
CA GLN A 33 -0.29 10.52 2.23
C GLN A 33 1.09 9.90 2.02
N ALA A 34 1.86 9.68 3.08
CA ALA A 34 3.19 9.07 3.00
C ALA A 34 3.14 7.65 2.42
N TYR A 35 2.21 6.82 2.91
CA TYR A 35 2.06 5.44 2.45
C TYR A 35 1.59 5.37 1.00
N VAL A 36 0.65 6.22 0.60
CA VAL A 36 0.19 6.31 -0.79
C VAL A 36 1.34 6.74 -1.72
N GLN A 37 2.18 7.69 -1.28
CA GLN A 37 3.37 8.07 -2.04
C GLN A 37 4.37 6.91 -2.17
N TRP A 38 4.66 6.19 -1.10
CA TRP A 38 5.58 5.05 -1.14
C TRP A 38 5.07 3.94 -2.07
N VAL A 39 3.78 3.58 -2.00
CA VAL A 39 3.19 2.58 -2.90
C VAL A 39 3.25 3.05 -4.36
N ARG A 40 2.97 4.33 -4.62
CA ARG A 40 3.08 4.90 -5.97
C ARG A 40 4.52 4.87 -6.49
N MET A 41 5.50 5.18 -5.64
CA MET A 41 6.92 5.14 -6.01
C MET A 41 7.39 3.71 -6.28
N PHE A 42 6.99 2.77 -5.42
CA PHE A 42 7.27 1.34 -5.58
C PHE A 42 6.76 0.80 -6.92
N VAL A 43 5.48 1.03 -7.24
CA VAL A 43 4.88 0.58 -8.50
C VAL A 43 5.57 1.21 -9.72
N LYS A 44 5.95 2.49 -9.63
CA LYS A 44 6.68 3.16 -10.71
C LYS A 44 8.08 2.61 -10.91
N TRP A 45 8.83 2.39 -9.83
CA TRP A 45 10.19 1.86 -9.88
C TRP A 45 10.23 0.46 -10.53
N HIS A 46 9.20 -0.35 -10.29
CA HIS A 46 9.03 -1.67 -10.87
C HIS A 46 8.30 -1.71 -12.22
N GLY A 47 8.25 -0.59 -12.95
CA GLY A 47 7.71 -0.55 -14.31
C GLY A 47 6.19 -0.75 -14.39
N LEU A 48 5.43 -0.22 -13.42
CA LEU A 48 3.96 -0.31 -13.34
C LEU A 48 3.40 -1.73 -13.20
N ARG A 49 4.24 -2.69 -12.84
CA ARG A 49 3.80 -4.04 -12.46
C ARG A 49 2.93 -3.97 -11.20
N HIS A 50 1.96 -4.87 -11.11
CA HIS A 50 1.06 -4.90 -9.95
C HIS A 50 1.78 -5.48 -8.71
N PRO A 51 1.68 -4.89 -7.51
CA PRO A 51 2.40 -5.35 -6.32
C PRO A 51 2.08 -6.78 -5.88
N ARG A 52 0.94 -7.33 -6.31
CA ARG A 52 0.56 -8.73 -6.06
C ARG A 52 1.52 -9.72 -6.73
N ASP A 53 2.16 -9.31 -7.81
CA ASP A 53 3.11 -10.12 -8.57
C ASP A 53 4.57 -9.83 -8.16
N MET A 54 4.75 -9.12 -7.05
CA MET A 54 6.04 -8.74 -6.48
C MET A 54 6.20 -9.38 -5.11
N GLY A 55 7.40 -9.84 -4.82
CA GLY A 55 7.72 -10.54 -3.58
C GLY A 55 8.66 -9.73 -2.70
N GLN A 56 9.32 -10.45 -1.79
CA GLN A 56 10.27 -9.84 -0.86
C GLN A 56 11.49 -9.21 -1.55
N MET A 57 11.93 -9.76 -2.69
CA MET A 57 13.12 -9.27 -3.39
C MET A 57 12.92 -7.84 -3.90
N GLU A 58 11.77 -7.60 -4.54
CA GLU A 58 11.36 -6.30 -5.04
C GLU A 58 11.19 -5.28 -3.90
N ILE A 59 10.65 -5.71 -2.77
CA ILE A 59 10.48 -4.87 -1.58
C ILE A 59 11.84 -4.49 -1.00
N ARG A 60 12.76 -5.45 -0.83
CA ARG A 60 14.11 -5.19 -0.30
C ARG A 60 14.89 -4.25 -1.20
N GLY A 61 14.89 -4.48 -2.51
CA GLY A 61 15.56 -3.59 -3.47
C GLY A 61 15.02 -2.16 -3.40
N PHE A 62 13.70 -2.01 -3.29
CA PHE A 62 13.09 -0.70 -3.13
C PHE A 62 13.45 -0.02 -1.80
N LEU A 63 13.47 -0.77 -0.69
CA LEU A 63 13.84 -0.23 0.62
C LEU A 63 15.30 0.26 0.66
N VAL A 64 16.22 -0.41 -0.05
CA VAL A 64 17.61 0.04 -0.18
C VAL A 64 17.67 1.41 -0.86
N ILE A 65 16.97 1.58 -1.98
CA ILE A 65 16.95 2.86 -2.71
C ILE A 65 16.25 3.98 -1.93
N MET A 66 15.26 3.67 -1.08
CA MET A 66 14.61 4.67 -0.22
C MET A 66 15.46 5.11 0.97
N ALA A 67 16.47 4.34 1.35
CA ALA A 67 17.35 4.62 2.49
C ALA A 67 18.60 5.41 2.08
N GLU A 68 18.81 5.58 0.78
CA GLU A 68 19.93 6.33 0.17
C GLU A 68 19.52 7.78 -0.11
#